data_AF-A0A7L5BRW1-F1
#
_entry.id   AF-A0A7L5BRW1-F1
#
_cell.length_a   1.000
_cell.length_b   1.000
_cell.length_c   1.000
_cell.angle_alpha   90.00
_cell.angle_beta   90.00
_cell.angle_gamma   90.00
#
_symmetry.space_group_name_H-M   'P 1'
#
loop_
_entity.id
_entity.type
_entity.pdbx_description
1 polymer ?
#
loop_
_entity_poly.entity_id
_entity_poly.type
_entity_poly.pdbx_seq_one_letter_code
_entity_poly.pdbx_strand_id
1 'polypeptide(L)' 'MKKRYTVVENAGYERECDVHTAESYGAAIKWRDEYYETDEIESLHVEIACELPDGTRTYEF' A
#
# COMPACT_ATOMS: atom_id res chain seq x y z
N MET A 1 -11.37 13.53 -8.58
CA MET A 1 -11.27 12.49 -7.53
C MET A 1 -10.03 12.76 -6.70
N LYS A 2 -10.07 12.54 -5.38
CA LYS A 2 -8.89 12.68 -4.51
C LYS A 2 -8.03 11.43 -4.64
N LYS A 3 -6.70 11.58 -4.47
CA LYS A 3 -5.77 10.44 -4.40
C LYS A 3 -6.16 9.53 -3.24
N ARG A 4 -6.03 8.21 -3.42
CA ARG A 4 -6.18 7.20 -2.36
C ARG A 4 -4.89 6.43 -2.23
N TYR A 5 -4.57 5.98 -1.02
CA TYR A 5 -3.36 5.21 -0.73
C TYR A 5 -3.78 3.86 -0.17
N THR A 6 -3.39 2.79 -0.81
CA THR A 6 -3.77 1.42 -0.44
C THR A 6 -2.52 0.66 -0.05
N VAL A 7 -2.52 0.06 1.14
CA VAL A 7 -1.50 -0.89 1.58
C VAL A 7 -1.77 -2.22 0.90
N VAL A 8 -0.73 -2.82 0.33
CA VAL A 8 -0.81 -3.97 -0.56
C VAL A 8 0.21 -5.01 -0.12
N GLU A 9 -0.24 -6.24 0.08
CA GLU A 9 0.65 -7.40 0.27
C GLU A 9 0.99 -8.02 -1.08
N ASN A 10 2.16 -8.65 -1.16
CA ASN A 10 2.71 -9.27 -2.37
C ASN A 10 2.69 -8.29 -3.56
N ALA A 11 3.02 -7.02 -3.30
CA ALA A 11 2.94 -5.97 -4.30
C ALA A 11 3.87 -6.26 -5.49
N GLY A 12 3.30 -6.36 -6.69
CA GLY A 12 4.04 -6.73 -7.90
C GLY A 12 4.33 -8.24 -8.04
N TYR A 13 3.81 -9.09 -7.16
CA TYR A 13 3.99 -10.55 -7.19
C TYR A 13 2.66 -11.30 -7.39
N GLU A 14 2.76 -12.62 -7.58
CA GLU A 14 1.58 -13.48 -7.59
C GLU A 14 0.86 -13.39 -6.23
N ARG A 15 -0.47 -13.28 -6.26
CA ARG A 15 -1.33 -13.09 -5.08
C ARG A 15 -1.24 -11.70 -4.44
N GLU A 16 -0.90 -10.67 -5.22
CA GLU A 16 -1.11 -9.28 -4.82
C GLU A 16 -2.49 -9.07 -4.21
N CYS A 17 -2.55 -8.45 -3.03
CA CYS A 17 -3.78 -8.26 -2.27
C CYS A 17 -3.83 -6.88 -1.63
N ASP A 18 -4.89 -6.14 -1.91
CA ASP A 18 -5.16 -4.86 -1.26
C ASP A 18 -5.72 -5.12 0.15
N VAL A 19 -4.99 -4.69 1.18
CA VAL A 19 -5.34 -5.00 2.59
C VAL A 19 -5.99 -3.85 3.33
N HIS A 20 -5.62 -2.60 3.00
CA HIS A 20 -6.16 -1.42 3.67
C HIS A 20 -6.09 -0.17 2.79
N THR A 21 -7.11 0.69 2.81
CA THR A 21 -7.11 1.98 2.07
C THR A 21 -7.21 3.15 3.03
N ALA A 22 -6.34 4.14 2.85
CA ALA A 22 -6.24 5.36 3.62
C ALA A 22 -6.37 6.63 2.74
N GLU A 23 -6.77 7.73 3.35
CA GLU A 23 -6.94 9.03 2.67
C GLU A 23 -5.63 9.79 2.45
N SER A 24 -4.53 9.35 3.07
CA SER A 24 -3.21 9.95 2.93
C SER A 24 -2.10 8.92 3.05
N TYR A 25 -0.94 9.20 2.42
CA TYR A 25 0.23 8.32 2.48
C TYR A 25 0.72 8.10 3.92
N GLY A 26 0.77 9.17 4.72
CA GLY A 26 1.17 9.06 6.13
C GLY A 26 0.22 8.21 6.98
N ALA A 27 -1.09 8.22 6.68
CA ALA A 27 -2.05 7.33 7.35
C ALA A 27 -1.85 5.87 6.93
N ALA A 28 -1.54 5.61 5.65
CA ALA A 28 -1.20 4.26 5.17
C ALA A 28 0.09 3.74 5.80
N ILE A 29 1.14 4.57 5.91
CA ILE A 29 2.39 4.21 6.61
C ILE A 29 2.10 3.87 8.07
N LYS A 30 1.39 4.76 8.77
CA LYS A 30 1.08 4.53 10.19
C LYS A 30 0.32 3.22 10.39
N TRP A 31 -0.64 2.92 9.53
CA TRP A 31 -1.37 1.65 9.59
C TRP A 31 -0.45 0.47 9.30
N ARG A 32 0.36 0.52 8.24
CA ARG A 32 1.33 -0.55 7.94
C ARG A 32 2.25 -0.83 9.13
N ASP A 33 2.86 0.21 9.69
CA ASP A 33 3.81 0.10 10.79
C ASP A 33 3.15 -0.32 12.12
N GLU A 34 1.82 -0.25 12.24
CA GLU A 34 1.07 -0.76 13.39
C GLU A 34 0.75 -2.25 13.27
N TYR A 35 0.66 -2.79 12.05
CA TYR A 35 0.20 -4.15 11.77
C TYR A 35 1.29 -5.12 11.29
N TYR A 36 2.39 -4.61 10.74
CA TYR A 36 3.49 -5.42 10.25
C TYR A 36 4.79 -5.04 10.95
N GLU A 37 5.55 -6.05 11.33
CA GLU A 37 6.94 -5.89 11.71
C GLU A 37 7.82 -5.64 10.47
N THR A 38 9.04 -5.12 10.67
CA THR A 38 9.93 -4.74 9.55
C THR A 38 10.30 -5.93 8.65
N ASP A 39 10.48 -7.13 9.22
CA ASP A 39 10.76 -8.36 8.47
C ASP A 39 9.54 -8.90 7.72
N GLU A 40 8.33 -8.68 8.24
CA GLU A 40 7.09 -8.98 7.54
C GLU A 40 6.89 -8.07 6.34
N ILE A 41 7.19 -6.77 6.49
CA ILE A 41 7.13 -5.80 5.38
C ILE A 41 8.04 -6.25 4.22
N GLU A 42 9.27 -6.69 4.51
CA GLU A 42 10.20 -7.17 3.50
C GLU A 42 9.75 -8.50 2.89
N SER A 43 9.39 -9.48 3.72
CA SER A 43 9.07 -10.84 3.25
C SER A 43 7.75 -10.95 2.50
N LEU A 44 6.75 -10.16 2.89
CA LEU A 44 5.44 -10.11 2.23
C LEU A 44 5.39 -9.05 1.12
N HIS A 45 6.49 -8.31 0.87
CA HIS A 45 6.52 -7.19 -0.06
C HIS A 45 5.36 -6.21 0.18
N VAL A 46 5.23 -5.73 1.42
CA VAL A 46 4.15 -4.81 1.81
C VAL A 46 4.48 -3.40 1.35
N GLU A 47 3.77 -2.96 0.31
CA GLU A 47 3.95 -1.65 -0.31
C GLU A 47 2.69 -0.79 -0.19
N ILE A 48 2.82 0.51 -0.49
CA ILE A 48 1.68 1.44 -0.51
C ILE A 48 1.47 1.92 -1.94
N ALA A 49 0.43 1.43 -2.59
CA ALA A 49 -0.02 1.93 -3.88
C ALA A 49 -0.73 3.28 -3.73
N CYS A 50 -0.49 4.24 -4.62
CA CYS A 50 -1.39 5.36 -4.80
C CYS A 50 -2.24 5.16 -6.03
N GLU A 51 -3.54 5.36 -5.85
CA GLU A 51 -4.49 5.46 -6.94
C GLU A 51 -4.59 6.92 -7.40
N LEU A 52 -4.35 7.13 -8.69
CA LEU A 52 -4.45 8.41 -9.34
C LEU A 52 -5.89 8.69 -9.78
N PRO A 53 -6.27 9.96 -10.00
CA PRO A 53 -7.65 10.32 -10.38
C PRO A 53 -8.13 9.72 -11.71
N ASP A 54 -7.21 9.25 -12.56
CA ASP A 54 -7.49 8.57 -13.83
C ASP A 54 -7.71 7.05 -13.66
N GLY A 55 -7.67 6.55 -12.42
CA GLY A 55 -7.85 5.12 -12.10
C GLY A 55 -6.58 4.29 -12.25
N THR A 56 -5.45 4.89 -12.61
CA THR A 56 -4.16 4.19 -12.62
C THR A 56 -3.62 4.05 -11.20
N ARG A 57 -2.83 2.99 -10.95
CA ARG A 57 -2.14 2.75 -9.68
C ARG A 57 -0.63 2.79 -9.89
N THR A 58 0.11 3.36 -8.95
CA THR A 58 1.57 3.32 -8.93
C THR A 58 2.09 3.06 -7.52
N TYR A 59 3.22 2.37 -7.45
CA TYR A 59 3.98 2.11 -6.22
C TYR A 59 5.17 3.06 -6.05
N GLU A 60 5.51 3.82 -7.10
CA GLU A 60 6.62 4.76 -7.07
C GLU A 60 6.17 6.08 -6.44
N PHE A 61 6.60 6.32 -5.20
CA PHE A 61 6.49 7.60 -4.48
C PHE A 61 7.84 8.04 -3.93
#